data_AF-A0A815LKC8-F1
#
_entry.id   AF-A0A815LKC8-F1
#
_cell.length_a   1.000
_cell.length_b   1.000
_cell.length_c   1.000
_cell.angle_alpha   90.00
_cell.angle_beta   90.00
_cell.angle_gamma   90.00
#
_symmetry.space_group_name_H-M   'P 1'
#
loop_
_entity.id
_entity.type
_entity.pdbx_description
1 polymer ?
#
loop_
_entity_poly.entity_id
_entity_poly.type
_entity_poly.pdbx_seq_one_letter_code
_entity_poly.pdbx_strand_id
1 'polypeptide(L)'
;MLLSYRYNMTIAGKFIGCDACRAVSDSNIVGIIGPGLSREASIIAPFGEKIGIPIISYSATDPGLSNRNTYPNFYRTVSSDNVAALALVKLFIRFNWTSCTIIYQNDAFGSGGAKVISDAFNTSGLIVRQMVAFDITTLSIRGDLQSLLTNVATRIIVL
;
A
#
# COMPACT_ATOMS: atom_id res chain seq x y z
N MET A 1 -32.36 -14.04 2.27
CA MET A 1 -31.06 -14.34 1.63
C MET A 1 -30.02 -14.48 2.74
N LEU A 2 -29.52 -15.68 3.03
CA LEU A 2 -28.54 -15.92 4.08
C LEU A 2 -27.13 -15.81 3.47
N LEU A 3 -26.31 -14.87 3.96
CA LEU A 3 -24.89 -14.79 3.60
C LEU A 3 -24.14 -15.91 4.34
N SER A 4 -23.44 -16.76 3.60
CA SER A 4 -22.56 -17.80 4.13
C SER A 4 -21.11 -17.39 3.91
N TYR A 5 -20.33 -17.33 4.98
CA TYR A 5 -18.92 -16.94 4.94
C TYR A 5 -18.04 -18.20 4.96
N ARG A 6 -17.08 -18.28 4.03
CA ARG A 6 -16.03 -19.31 4.05
C ARG A 6 -14.71 -18.67 4.47
N TYR A 7 -14.30 -18.91 5.71
CA TYR A 7 -13.00 -18.49 6.23
C TYR A 7 -11.93 -19.53 5.85
N ASN A 8 -11.47 -19.55 4.61
CA ASN A 8 -10.28 -20.32 4.23
C ASN A 8 -9.67 -19.75 2.95
N MET A 9 -8.89 -18.69 3.10
CA MET A 9 -7.89 -18.33 2.11
C MET A 9 -6.59 -18.06 2.84
N THR A 10 -5.90 -19.13 3.21
CA THR A 10 -4.57 -19.07 3.80
C THR A 10 -3.60 -18.67 2.70
N ILE A 11 -3.18 -17.39 2.67
CA ILE A 11 -2.15 -16.90 1.75
C ILE A 11 -0.79 -17.21 2.37
N ALA A 12 -0.42 -18.48 2.41
CA ALA A 12 0.91 -18.92 2.80
C ALA A 12 1.80 -19.02 1.56
N GLY A 13 2.27 -17.88 1.05
CA GLY A 13 3.45 -17.77 0.17
C GLY A 13 3.46 -18.58 -1.15
N LYS A 14 2.32 -19.08 -1.63
CA LYS A 14 2.24 -19.90 -2.85
C LYS A 14 1.38 -19.20 -3.91
N PHE A 15 1.89 -19.14 -5.14
CA PHE A 15 1.18 -18.63 -6.31
C PHE A 15 -0.27 -19.13 -6.32
N ILE A 16 -1.22 -18.21 -6.51
CA ILE A 16 -2.63 -18.54 -6.75
C ILE A 16 -2.68 -19.18 -8.15
N GLY A 17 -2.55 -20.51 -8.19
CA GLY A 17 -2.70 -21.30 -9.41
C GLY A 17 -4.16 -21.32 -9.89
N CYS A 18 -4.36 -21.75 -11.14
CA CYS A 18 -5.65 -21.90 -11.81
C CYS A 18 -6.71 -22.69 -11.00
N ASP A 19 -6.30 -23.53 -10.05
CA ASP A 19 -7.22 -24.39 -9.28
C ASP A 19 -8.09 -23.59 -8.30
N ALA A 20 -7.52 -22.57 -7.64
CA ALA A 20 -8.30 -21.68 -6.79
C ALA A 20 -9.26 -20.80 -7.61
N CYS A 21 -8.86 -20.40 -8.82
CA CYS A 21 -9.72 -19.65 -9.74
C CYS A 21 -10.92 -20.49 -10.20
N ARG A 22 -10.67 -21.75 -10.61
CA ARG A 22 -11.75 -22.69 -10.97
C ARG A 22 -12.71 -22.95 -9.82
N ALA A 23 -12.19 -23.17 -8.62
CA ALA A 23 -13.02 -23.39 -7.43
C ALA A 23 -13.92 -22.18 -7.12
N VAL A 24 -13.47 -20.94 -7.37
CA VAL A 24 -14.30 -19.75 -7.20
C VAL A 24 -15.33 -19.64 -8.32
N SER A 25 -14.94 -19.84 -9.58
CA SER A 25 -15.87 -19.80 -10.73
C SER A 25 -16.97 -20.86 -10.66
N ASP A 26 -16.67 -22.05 -10.12
CA ASP A 26 -17.61 -23.16 -9.99
C ASP A 26 -18.48 -23.06 -8.72
N SER A 27 -18.34 -21.98 -7.95
CA SER A 27 -19.06 -21.75 -6.69
C SER A 27 -20.03 -20.57 -6.77
N ASN A 28 -21.03 -20.53 -5.89
CA ASN A 28 -21.92 -19.38 -5.73
C ASN A 28 -21.26 -18.20 -4.96
N ILE A 29 -19.96 -18.00 -5.12
CA ILE A 29 -19.23 -16.88 -4.49
C ILE A 29 -19.52 -15.60 -5.28
N VAL A 30 -19.99 -14.58 -4.58
CA VAL A 30 -20.37 -13.29 -5.16
C VAL A 30 -19.36 -12.16 -4.88
N GLY A 31 -18.29 -12.45 -4.14
CA GLY A 31 -17.26 -11.48 -3.79
C GLY A 31 -16.24 -12.01 -2.80
N ILE A 32 -15.11 -11.33 -2.71
CA ILE A 32 -13.99 -11.65 -1.81
C ILE A 32 -13.80 -10.48 -0.85
N ILE A 33 -13.73 -10.78 0.45
CA ILE A 33 -13.33 -9.81 1.48
C ILE A 33 -11.87 -10.06 1.84
N GLY A 34 -11.09 -8.98 1.90
CA GLY A 34 -9.63 -9.02 1.89
C GLY A 34 -9.06 -8.85 0.47
N PRO A 35 -7.74 -8.93 0.32
CA PRO A 35 -6.74 -9.20 1.37
C PRO A 35 -6.48 -7.98 2.27
N GLY A 36 -5.77 -8.18 3.38
CA GLY A 36 -5.48 -7.14 4.35
C GLY A 36 -4.27 -6.27 3.98
N LEU A 37 -3.22 -6.87 3.40
CA LEU A 37 -1.99 -6.15 3.07
C LEU A 37 -2.03 -5.62 1.64
N SER A 38 -1.51 -4.42 1.40
CA SER A 38 -1.48 -3.84 0.05
C SER A 38 -0.65 -4.67 -0.94
N ARG A 39 0.44 -5.31 -0.47
CA ARG A 39 1.25 -6.24 -1.28
C ARG A 39 0.42 -7.44 -1.76
N GLU A 40 -0.45 -7.98 -0.92
CA GLU A 40 -1.33 -9.09 -1.31
C GLU A 40 -2.43 -8.58 -2.24
N ALA A 41 -3.00 -7.40 -1.93
CA ALA A 41 -4.05 -6.79 -2.73
C ALA A 41 -3.58 -6.52 -4.17
N SER A 42 -2.37 -6.02 -4.37
CA SER A 42 -1.84 -5.74 -5.71
C SER A 42 -1.65 -7.00 -6.56
N ILE A 43 -1.45 -8.16 -5.90
CA ILE A 43 -1.36 -9.46 -6.57
C ILE A 43 -2.75 -10.01 -6.88
N ILE A 44 -3.72 -9.90 -5.96
CA ILE A 44 -5.05 -10.52 -6.09
C ILE A 44 -6.03 -9.66 -6.89
N ALA A 45 -5.95 -8.33 -6.80
CA ALA A 45 -6.90 -7.41 -7.43
C ALA A 45 -7.11 -7.62 -8.94
N PRO A 46 -6.07 -7.93 -9.77
CA PRO A 46 -6.26 -8.22 -11.19
C PRO A 46 -7.10 -9.47 -11.47
N PHE A 47 -7.19 -10.41 -10.51
CA PHE A 47 -8.01 -11.60 -10.68
C PHE A 47 -9.50 -11.29 -10.59
N GLY A 48 -9.91 -10.32 -9.75
CA GLY A 48 -11.32 -9.96 -9.60
C GLY A 48 -11.97 -9.54 -10.93
N GLU A 49 -11.21 -8.94 -11.84
CA GLU A 49 -11.66 -8.68 -13.21
C GLU A 49 -11.87 -9.98 -14.00
N LYS A 50 -10.89 -10.88 -13.99
CA LYS A 50 -10.92 -12.15 -14.75
C LYS A 50 -12.07 -13.06 -14.37
N ILE A 51 -12.44 -13.10 -13.08
CA ILE A 51 -13.54 -13.94 -12.58
C ILE A 51 -14.85 -13.16 -12.38
N GLY A 52 -14.86 -11.86 -12.64
CA GLY A 52 -16.08 -11.04 -12.62
C GLY A 52 -16.68 -10.79 -11.22
N ILE A 53 -15.91 -10.93 -10.15
CA ILE A 53 -16.40 -10.68 -8.77
C ILE A 53 -15.61 -9.56 -8.08
N PRO A 54 -16.26 -8.76 -7.21
CA PRO A 54 -15.59 -7.70 -6.47
C PRO A 54 -14.64 -8.26 -5.40
N ILE A 55 -13.50 -7.59 -5.25
CA ILE A 55 -12.55 -7.81 -4.16
C ILE A 55 -12.59 -6.57 -3.26
N ILE A 56 -12.84 -6.74 -1.96
CA ILE A 56 -13.01 -5.65 -1.00
C ILE A 56 -11.98 -5.77 0.11
N SER A 57 -10.91 -4.97 0.07
CA SER A 57 -9.93 -4.91 1.15
C SER A 57 -10.40 -4.05 2.32
N TYR A 58 -10.12 -4.48 3.55
CA TYR A 58 -10.42 -3.72 4.75
C TYR A 58 -9.24 -2.91 5.30
N SER A 59 -8.04 -3.05 4.74
CA SER A 59 -6.84 -2.38 5.28
C SER A 59 -5.76 -2.02 4.24
N ALA A 60 -5.90 -2.38 2.96
CA ALA A 60 -4.92 -2.00 1.94
C ALA A 60 -5.07 -0.53 1.52
N THR A 61 -4.09 0.31 1.88
CA THR A 61 -4.12 1.76 1.66
C THR A 61 -3.28 2.26 0.49
N ASP A 62 -2.52 1.37 -0.18
CA ASP A 62 -1.66 1.71 -1.33
C ASP A 62 -2.44 2.55 -2.37
N PRO A 63 -1.94 3.74 -2.75
CA PRO A 63 -2.53 4.58 -3.79
C PRO A 63 -2.72 3.87 -5.13
N GLY A 64 -1.81 2.98 -5.52
CA GLY A 64 -1.82 2.29 -6.82
C GLY A 64 -3.07 1.46 -7.05
N LEU A 65 -3.64 0.90 -5.98
CA LEU A 65 -4.88 0.10 -6.00
C LEU A 65 -6.13 0.92 -6.39
N SER A 66 -6.01 2.25 -6.46
CA SER A 66 -7.10 3.13 -6.92
C SER A 66 -7.21 3.24 -8.45
N ASN A 67 -6.24 2.70 -9.20
CA ASN A 67 -6.26 2.76 -10.65
C ASN A 67 -7.34 1.83 -11.23
N ARG A 68 -8.44 2.42 -11.72
CA ARG A 68 -9.59 1.67 -12.27
C ARG A 68 -9.30 1.01 -13.61
N ASN A 69 -8.28 1.45 -14.35
CA ASN A 69 -7.87 0.80 -15.58
C ASN A 69 -7.14 -0.53 -15.30
N THR A 70 -6.46 -0.63 -14.15
CA THR A 70 -5.72 -1.83 -13.74
C THR A 70 -6.52 -2.71 -12.78
N TYR A 71 -7.36 -2.10 -11.94
CA TYR A 71 -8.12 -2.76 -10.88
C TYR A 71 -9.61 -2.34 -10.90
N PRO A 72 -10.36 -2.70 -11.96
CA PRO A 72 -11.76 -2.28 -12.11
C PRO A 72 -12.68 -2.86 -11.03
N ASN A 73 -12.41 -4.10 -10.58
CA ASN A 73 -13.21 -4.81 -9.58
C ASN A 73 -12.64 -4.75 -8.15
N PHE A 74 -11.67 -3.87 -7.89
CA PHE A 74 -11.10 -3.70 -6.55
C PHE A 74 -11.73 -2.54 -5.78
N TYR A 75 -12.14 -2.80 -4.55
CA TYR A 75 -12.72 -1.85 -3.63
C TYR A 75 -12.03 -1.94 -2.27
N ARG A 76 -12.19 -0.90 -1.45
CA ARG A 76 -11.72 -0.90 -0.07
C ARG A 76 -12.59 -0.06 0.84
N THR A 77 -12.60 -0.40 2.13
CA THR A 77 -13.34 0.35 3.15
C THR A 77 -12.49 1.45 3.81
N VAL A 78 -11.16 1.38 3.66
CA VAL A 78 -10.22 2.37 4.18
C VAL A 78 -9.82 3.41 3.14
N SER A 79 -9.41 4.59 3.61
CA SER A 79 -8.91 5.66 2.75
C SER A 79 -7.53 5.33 2.18
N SER A 80 -7.21 5.92 1.02
CA SER A 80 -5.89 5.84 0.41
C SER A 80 -4.84 6.62 1.19
N ASP A 81 -3.57 6.22 1.09
CA ASP A 81 -2.43 7.00 1.59
C ASP A 81 -2.33 8.40 0.97
N ASN A 82 -2.98 8.67 -0.18
CA ASN A 82 -3.14 10.02 -0.73
C ASN A 82 -3.71 11.02 0.30
N VAL A 83 -4.66 10.57 1.13
CA VAL A 83 -5.28 11.43 2.14
C VAL A 83 -4.28 11.73 3.27
N ALA A 84 -3.52 10.72 3.69
CA ALA A 84 -2.49 10.87 4.71
C ALA A 84 -1.34 11.78 4.23
N ALA A 85 -0.93 11.68 2.96
CA ALA A 85 0.08 12.54 2.36
C ALA A 85 -0.31 14.03 2.43
N LEU A 86 -1.57 14.36 2.11
CA LEU A 86 -2.09 15.74 2.23
C LEU A 86 -2.14 16.21 3.69
N ALA A 87 -2.47 15.32 4.63
CA ALA A 87 -2.45 15.64 6.05
C ALA A 87 -1.02 15.94 6.54
N LEU A 88 -0.02 15.19 6.09
CA LEU A 88 1.39 15.42 6.41
C LEU A 88 1.88 16.77 5.88
N VAL A 89 1.53 17.14 4.65
CA VAL A 89 1.83 18.47 4.11
C VAL A 89 1.26 19.57 5.01
N LYS A 90 -0.02 19.47 5.38
CA LYS A 90 -0.66 20.45 6.27
C LYS A 90 0.02 20.54 7.63
N LEU A 91 0.46 19.41 8.17
CA LEU A 91 1.22 19.35 9.42
C LEU A 91 2.55 20.12 9.30
N PHE A 92 3.31 19.89 8.23
CA PHE A 92 4.59 20.56 8.00
C PHE A 92 4.42 22.08 7.90
N ILE A 93 3.42 22.53 7.13
CA ILE A 93 3.08 23.95 7.00
C ILE A 93 2.70 24.53 8.37
N ARG A 94 1.86 23.83 9.15
CA ARG A 94 1.39 24.31 10.45
C ARG A 94 2.52 24.58 11.45
N PHE A 95 3.59 23.78 11.38
CA PHE A 95 4.74 23.85 12.27
C PHE A 95 5.98 24.50 11.64
N ASN A 96 5.86 25.08 10.45
CA ASN A 96 6.96 25.70 9.70
C ASN A 96 8.15 24.76 9.46
N TRP A 97 7.86 23.47 9.24
CA TRP A 97 8.86 22.49 8.86
C TRP A 97 9.05 22.48 7.36
N THR A 98 10.29 22.50 6.91
CA THR A 98 10.62 22.71 5.48
C THR A 98 11.14 21.46 4.79
N SER A 99 11.61 20.45 5.54
CA SER A 99 12.16 19.24 4.94
C SER A 99 12.06 18.00 5.82
N CYS A 100 11.97 16.83 5.18
CA CYS A 100 11.95 15.52 5.84
C CYS A 100 12.82 14.48 5.11
N THR A 101 13.13 13.41 5.82
CA THR A 101 13.61 12.15 5.25
C THR A 101 12.49 11.13 5.35
N ILE A 102 12.27 10.34 4.30
CA ILE A 102 11.26 9.27 4.28
C ILE A 102 11.99 7.94 4.36
N ILE A 103 11.61 7.09 5.31
CA ILE A 103 12.03 5.70 5.37
C ILE A 103 10.78 4.87 5.11
N TYR A 104 10.83 3.91 4.19
CA TYR A 104 9.64 3.18 3.79
C TYR A 104 9.92 1.70 3.56
N GLN A 105 8.90 0.88 3.79
CA GLN A 105 8.96 -0.55 3.48
C GLN A 105 9.10 -0.78 1.96
N ASN A 106 10.05 -1.62 1.54
CA ASN A 106 10.31 -1.92 0.14
C ASN A 106 9.25 -2.90 -0.43
N ASP A 107 8.01 -2.43 -0.52
CA ASP A 107 6.89 -3.16 -1.11
C ASP A 107 5.81 -2.22 -1.65
N ALA A 108 4.72 -2.79 -2.16
CA ALA A 108 3.62 -2.01 -2.75
C ALA A 108 3.06 -0.95 -1.78
N PHE A 109 2.91 -1.29 -0.49
CA PHE A 109 2.42 -0.34 0.51
C PHE A 109 3.43 0.81 0.73
N GLY A 110 4.64 0.48 1.15
CA GLY A 110 5.61 1.50 1.54
C GLY A 110 6.10 2.33 0.35
N SER A 111 6.36 1.71 -0.81
CA SER A 111 6.79 2.45 -2.00
C SER A 111 5.70 3.35 -2.58
N GLY A 112 4.45 2.86 -2.60
CA GLY A 112 3.29 3.65 -3.03
C GLY A 112 3.05 4.85 -2.12
N GLY A 113 3.02 4.62 -0.80
CA GLY A 113 2.88 5.66 0.22
C GLY A 113 3.99 6.71 0.16
N ALA A 114 5.26 6.28 0.13
CA ALA A 114 6.40 7.18 0.07
C ALA A 114 6.41 8.05 -1.19
N LYS A 115 5.99 7.49 -2.33
CA LYS A 115 5.85 8.24 -3.58
C LYS A 115 4.82 9.36 -3.44
N VAL A 116 3.62 9.07 -2.98
CA VAL A 116 2.56 10.10 -2.89
C VAL A 116 2.87 11.17 -1.85
N ILE A 117 3.56 10.81 -0.76
CA ILE A 117 4.08 11.79 0.21
C ILE A 117 5.11 12.71 -0.47
N SER A 118 6.07 12.13 -1.18
CA SER A 118 7.10 12.90 -1.89
C SER A 118 6.50 13.86 -2.93
N ASP A 119 5.56 13.38 -3.74
CA ASP A 119 4.86 14.18 -4.74
C ASP A 119 4.06 15.33 -4.09
N ALA A 120 3.35 15.05 -2.99
CA ALA A 120 2.58 16.06 -2.25
C ALA A 120 3.48 17.13 -1.62
N PHE A 121 4.63 16.73 -1.07
CA PHE A 121 5.63 17.64 -0.50
C PHE A 121 6.22 18.55 -1.57
N ASN A 122 6.68 17.97 -2.68
CA ASN A 122 7.28 18.72 -3.79
C ASN A 122 6.29 19.73 -4.38
N THR A 123 5.02 19.33 -4.56
CA THR A 123 3.95 20.21 -5.05
C THR A 123 3.68 21.38 -4.11
N SER A 124 3.97 21.22 -2.81
CA SER A 124 3.72 22.22 -1.77
C SER A 124 4.97 23.02 -1.39
N GLY A 125 6.07 22.87 -2.13
CA GLY A 125 7.35 23.55 -1.86
C GLY A 125 8.12 23.02 -0.66
N LEU A 126 7.75 21.85 -0.13
CA LEU A 126 8.47 21.14 0.93
C LEU A 126 9.52 20.21 0.31
N ILE A 127 10.62 19.96 1.04
CA ILE A 127 11.76 19.21 0.51
C ILE A 127 11.83 17.81 1.12
N VAL A 128 11.74 16.78 0.27
CA VAL A 128 12.17 15.43 0.65
C VAL A 128 13.67 15.30 0.39
N ARG A 129 14.46 15.25 1.46
CA ARG A 129 15.92 15.22 1.37
C ARG A 129 16.44 13.88 0.92
N GLN A 130 15.79 12.83 1.42
CA GLN A 130 16.17 11.46 1.12
C GLN A 130 14.99 10.52 1.29
N MET A 131 15.01 9.46 0.48
CA MET A 131 14.11 8.33 0.58
C MET A 131 14.95 7.07 0.78
N VAL A 132 14.61 6.28 1.81
CA VAL A 132 15.40 5.12 2.22
C VAL A 132 14.48 3.90 2.30
N ALA A 133 14.82 2.87 1.56
CA ALA A 133 14.05 1.63 1.55
C ALA A 133 14.50 0.69 2.68
N PHE A 134 13.54 0.19 3.44
CA PHE A 134 13.69 -0.90 4.40
C PHE A 134 13.19 -2.21 3.79
N ASP A 135 14.06 -3.21 3.72
CA ASP A 135 13.71 -4.53 3.24
C ASP A 135 13.24 -5.40 4.41
N ILE A 136 11.95 -5.77 4.38
CA ILE A 136 11.33 -6.57 5.44
C ILE A 136 11.74 -8.03 5.42
N THR A 137 12.31 -8.53 4.32
CA THR A 137 12.76 -9.91 4.22
C THR A 137 14.15 -10.05 4.83
N THR A 138 15.05 -9.13 4.52
CA THR A 138 16.41 -9.12 5.08
C THR A 138 16.51 -8.37 6.41
N LEU A 139 15.43 -7.70 6.83
CA LEU A 139 15.39 -6.80 7.99
C LEU A 139 16.52 -5.75 7.95
N SER A 140 16.88 -5.33 6.74
CA SER A 140 17.98 -4.42 6.51
C SER A 140 17.51 -3.15 5.83
N ILE A 141 18.12 -2.05 6.24
CA ILE A 141 17.95 -0.76 5.58
C ILE A 141 18.97 -0.71 4.45
N ARG A 142 18.53 -0.28 3.25
CA ARG A 142 19.49 0.01 2.18
C ARG A 142 20.25 1.27 2.53
N GLY A 143 21.53 1.10 2.90
CA GLY A 143 22.40 2.18 3.37
C GLY A 143 22.68 2.06 4.89
N ASP A 144 23.47 2.98 5.41
CA ASP A 144 23.79 3.02 6.84
C ASP A 144 22.83 3.97 7.57
N LEU A 145 21.84 3.43 8.28
CA LEU A 145 20.89 4.21 9.10
C LEU A 145 21.61 5.15 10.07
N GLN A 146 22.75 4.74 10.63
CA GLN A 146 23.48 5.58 11.57
C GLN A 146 24.04 6.81 10.86
N SER A 147 24.61 6.65 9.67
CA SER A 147 25.01 7.79 8.82
C SER A 147 23.82 8.67 8.42
N LEU A 148 22.64 8.09 8.20
CA LEU A 148 21.41 8.82 7.87
C LEU A 148 20.83 9.62 9.04
N LEU A 149 21.09 9.19 10.27
CA LEU A 149 20.66 9.90 11.47
C LEU A 149 21.69 10.92 11.95
N THR A 150 22.96 10.74 11.62
CA THR A 150 24.06 11.58 12.12
C THR A 150 24.55 12.63 11.11
N ASN A 151 24.41 12.39 9.80
CA ASN A 151 24.93 13.26 8.74
C ASN A 151 23.88 14.21 8.15
N VAL A 152 22.62 14.14 8.59
CA VAL A 152 21.53 14.78 7.86
C VAL A 152 21.06 16.05 8.57
N ALA A 153 21.00 17.16 7.83
CA ALA A 153 20.41 18.43 8.25
C ALA A 153 18.90 18.37 8.57
N THR A 154 18.29 17.18 8.52
CA THR A 154 16.86 16.95 8.61
C THR A 154 16.51 16.35 9.96
N ARG A 155 15.72 17.07 10.76
CA ARG A 155 15.32 16.65 12.11
C ARG A 155 14.03 15.82 12.15
N ILE A 156 13.41 15.60 10.98
CA ILE A 156 12.09 14.97 10.86
C ILE A 156 12.19 13.78 9.93
N ILE A 157 11.71 12.64 10.43
CA ILE A 157 11.68 11.38 9.72
C ILE A 157 10.22 10.96 9.60
N VAL A 158 9.81 10.62 8.38
CA VAL A 158 8.49 10.07 8.07
C VAL A 158 8.68 8.58 7.76
N LEU A 159 7.82 7.74 8.35
CA LEU A 159 7.82 6.29 8.23
C LEU A 159 6.56 5.80 7.55
#